data_AF-A0A520ED94-F1
#
_entry.id   AF-A0A520ED94-F1
#
_cell.length_a   1.000
_cell.length_b   1.000
_cell.length_c   1.000
_cell.angle_alpha   90.00
_cell.angle_beta   90.00
_cell.angle_gamma   90.00
#
_symmetry.space_group_name_H-M   'P 1'
#
loop_
_entity.id
_entity.type
_entity.pdbx_description
1 polymer ?
#
loop_
_entity_poly.entity_id
_entity_poly.type
_entity_poly.pdbx_seq_one_letter_code
_entity_poly.pdbx_strand_id
1 'polypeptide(L)'
;MSTAVETPKRKAIWWGVNAIVLIYAFIPVLWIISLSVKPDAILNDGSFFPSQYTGEHYEAIFQNDSFTRALINSIGICLISTFIAIVVGTMAA
;
A
#
# COMPACT_ATOMS: atom_id res chain seq x y z
N MET A 1 36.67 7.81 2.53
CA MET A 1 35.32 7.28 2.82
C MET A 1 35.48 6.23 3.92
N SER A 2 35.30 6.63 5.18
CA SER A 2 35.58 5.77 6.34
C SER A 2 34.44 4.77 6.49
N THR A 3 34.66 3.51 6.10
CA THR A 3 33.75 2.41 6.44
C THR A 3 33.94 2.11 7.92
N ALA A 4 33.22 2.85 8.77
CA ALA A 4 33.16 2.55 10.19
C ALA A 4 32.75 1.07 10.33
N VAL A 5 33.58 0.27 11.00
CA VAL A 5 33.25 -1.13 11.29
C VAL A 5 31.96 -1.11 12.11
N GLU A 6 30.85 -1.47 11.48
CA GLU A 6 29.58 -1.70 12.15
C GLU A 6 29.77 -2.87 13.11
N THR A 7 29.87 -2.57 14.41
CA THR A 7 29.86 -3.62 15.42
C THR A 7 28.59 -4.45 15.22
N PRO A 8 28.66 -5.79 15.28
CA PRO A 8 27.51 -6.66 14.99
C PRO A 8 26.27 -6.30 15.82
N LYS A 9 26.50 -5.79 17.04
CA LYS A 9 25.49 -5.21 17.92
C LYS A 9 24.75 -4.00 17.31
N ARG A 10 25.47 -3.06 16.68
CA ARG A 10 24.87 -1.87 16.04
C ARG A 10 24.00 -2.26 14.85
N LYS A 11 24.48 -3.19 14.01
CA LYS A 11 23.70 -3.74 12.88
C LYS A 11 22.43 -4.45 13.36
N ALA A 12 22.52 -5.25 14.41
CA ALA A 12 21.36 -5.95 14.99
C ALA A 12 20.32 -4.96 15.54
N ILE A 13 20.76 -3.88 16.21
CA ILE A 13 19.86 -2.83 16.69
C ILE A 13 19.14 -2.15 15.53
N TRP A 14 19.86 -1.72 14.49
CA TRP A 14 19.24 -1.07 13.34
C TRP A 14 18.25 -1.98 12.59
N TRP A 15 18.54 -3.27 12.49
CA TRP A 15 17.60 -4.25 11.96
C TRP A 15 16.33 -4.35 12.81
N GLY A 16 16.47 -4.41 14.14
CA GLY A 16 15.34 -4.43 15.07
C GLY A 16 14.48 -3.17 14.95
N VAL A 17 15.11 -1.99 14.90
CA VAL A 17 14.42 -0.72 14.72
C VAL A 17 13.66 -0.68 13.39
N ASN A 18 14.32 -1.05 12.28
CA ASN A 18 13.67 -1.08 10.97
C ASN A 18 12.49 -2.06 10.94
N ALA A 19 12.61 -3.23 11.57
CA ALA A 19 11.50 -4.19 11.67
C ALA A 19 10.31 -3.60 12.43
N ILE A 20 10.55 -2.93 13.56
CA ILE A 20 9.49 -2.26 14.34
C ILE A 20 8.83 -1.16 13.51
N VAL A 21 9.61 -0.33 12.82
CA VAL A 21 9.09 0.74 11.96
C VAL A 21 8.24 0.18 10.82
N LEU A 22 8.69 -0.90 10.18
CA LEU A 22 7.93 -1.57 9.12
C LEU A 22 6.60 -2.10 9.66
N ILE A 23 6.63 -2.85 10.76
CA ILE A 23 5.41 -3.40 11.38
C ILE A 23 4.44 -2.26 11.68
N TYR A 24 4.91 -1.18 12.30
CA TYR A 24 4.10 -0.01 12.62
C TYR A 24 3.50 0.64 11.36
N ALA A 25 4.29 0.79 10.29
CA ALA A 25 3.83 1.36 9.02
C ALA A 25 2.78 0.50 8.31
N PHE A 26 2.80 -0.82 8.50
CA PHE A 26 1.81 -1.73 7.91
C PHE A 26 0.49 -1.79 8.67
N ILE A 27 0.43 -1.41 9.95
CA ILE A 27 -0.81 -1.38 10.74
C ILE A 27 -1.96 -0.65 10.01
N PRO A 28 -1.80 0.60 9.54
CA PRO A 28 -2.89 1.31 8.86
C PRO A 28 -3.28 0.64 7.53
N VAL A 29 -2.31 0.04 6.81
CA VAL A 29 -2.58 -0.66 5.54
C VAL A 29 -3.44 -1.90 5.79
N LEU A 30 -3.08 -2.71 6.80
CA LEU A 30 -3.84 -3.89 7.19
C LEU A 30 -5.23 -3.52 7.74
N TRP A 31 -5.35 -2.38 8.42
CA TRP A 31 -6.64 -1.86 8.85
C TRP A 31 -7.57 -1.55 7.68
N ILE A 32 -7.05 -0.88 6.63
CA ILE A 32 -7.83 -0.57 5.42
C ILE A 32 -8.29 -1.86 4.72
N ILE A 33 -7.42 -2.87 4.65
CA ILE A 33 -7.77 -4.19 4.06
C ILE A 33 -8.85 -4.88 4.90
N SER A 34 -8.77 -4.81 6.22
CA SER A 34 -9.81 -5.37 7.09
C SER A 34 -11.15 -4.67 6.88
N LEU A 35 -11.16 -3.34 6.82
CA LEU A 35 -12.38 -2.57 6.56
C LEU A 35 -12.97 -2.86 5.18
N SER A 36 -12.16 -3.10 4.14
CA SER A 36 -12.66 -3.33 2.78
C SER A 36 -13.41 -4.65 2.61
N VAL A 37 -13.17 -5.63 3.49
CA VAL A 37 -13.84 -6.94 3.49
C VAL A 37 -14.92 -7.07 4.56
N LYS A 38 -15.15 -6.02 5.38
CA LYS A 38 -16.21 -6.01 6.41
C LYS A 38 -17.55 -5.63 5.80
N PRO A 39 -18.65 -6.32 6.13
CA PRO A 39 -19.99 -5.87 5.81
C PRO A 39 -20.35 -4.54 6.48
N ASP A 40 -21.22 -3.76 5.84
CA ASP A 40 -21.70 -2.45 6.34
C ASP A 40 -22.18 -2.49 7.79
N ALA A 41 -22.86 -3.58 8.17
CA ALA A 41 -23.41 -3.79 9.50
C ALA A 41 -22.36 -3.80 10.63
N ILE A 42 -21.09 -4.13 10.33
CA ILE A 42 -20.01 -4.26 11.33
C ILE A 42 -18.82 -3.32 11.07
N LEU A 43 -18.97 -2.33 10.18
CA LEU A 43 -17.90 -1.37 9.87
C LEU A 43 -17.46 -0.56 11.10
N ASN A 44 -18.39 -0.25 12.01
CA ASN A 44 -18.14 0.59 13.19
C ASN A 44 -17.82 -0.19 14.47
N ASP A 45 -17.65 -1.52 14.41
CA ASP A 45 -17.43 -2.38 15.58
C ASP A 45 -16.03 -2.21 16.21
N GLY A 46 -15.13 -1.44 15.59
CA GLY A 46 -13.79 -1.17 16.13
C GLY A 46 -12.85 -2.38 16.19
N SER A 47 -13.28 -3.56 15.70
CA SER A 47 -12.43 -4.76 15.65
C SER A 47 -11.36 -4.65 14.55
N PHE A 48 -10.15 -5.14 14.81
CA PHE A 48 -9.12 -5.25 13.76
C PHE A 48 -9.41 -6.40 12.80
N PHE A 49 -9.90 -7.53 13.31
CA PHE A 49 -10.22 -8.71 12.50
C PHE A 49 -11.72 -8.78 12.24
N PRO A 50 -12.16 -8.99 10.99
CA PRO A 50 -13.57 -9.14 10.67
C PRO A 50 -14.09 -10.48 11.23
N SER A 51 -15.25 -10.44 11.87
CA SER A 51 -15.98 -11.66 12.28
C SER A 51 -16.64 -12.36 11.10
N GLN A 52 -16.92 -11.60 10.04
CA GLN A 52 -17.51 -12.06 8.78
C GLN A 52 -16.81 -11.37 7.61
N TYR A 53 -16.48 -12.14 6.57
CA TYR A 53 -15.83 -11.63 5.36
C TYR A 53 -16.87 -11.50 4.24
N THR A 54 -16.91 -10.35 3.57
CA THR A 54 -17.73 -10.11 2.37
C THR A 54 -16.91 -9.48 1.24
N GLY A 55 -17.27 -9.79 -0.01
CA GLY A 55 -16.73 -9.18 -1.22
C GLY A 55 -17.67 -8.14 -1.84
N GLU A 56 -18.82 -7.86 -1.22
CA GLU A 56 -19.90 -7.03 -1.78
C GLU A 56 -19.43 -5.63 -2.18
N HIS A 57 -18.57 -5.00 -1.37
CA HIS A 57 -18.02 -3.68 -1.69
C HIS A 57 -17.16 -3.68 -2.95
N TYR A 58 -16.40 -4.75 -3.19
CA TYR A 58 -15.60 -4.87 -4.41
C TYR A 58 -16.49 -5.07 -5.63
N GLU A 59 -17.49 -5.95 -5.55
CA GLU A 59 -18.45 -6.17 -6.63
C GLU A 59 -19.20 -4.86 -6.99
N ALA A 60 -19.68 -4.14 -5.98
CA ALA A 60 -20.40 -2.87 -6.16
C ALA A 60 -19.53 -1.80 -6.85
N ILE A 61 -18.24 -1.70 -6.48
CA ILE A 61 -17.31 -0.72 -7.08
C ILE A 61 -17.04 -1.05 -8.55
N PHE A 62 -16.85 -2.32 -8.91
CA PHE A 62 -16.56 -2.70 -10.30
C PHE A 62 -17.79 -2.71 -11.20
N GLN A 63 -19.00 -2.84 -10.65
CA GLN A 63 -20.25 -2.60 -11.37
C GLN A 63 -20.50 -1.10 -11.64
N ASN A 64 -19.75 -0.20 -10.99
CA ASN A 64 -19.83 1.23 -11.25
C ASN A 64 -18.96 1.63 -12.45
N ASP A 65 -19.60 1.86 -13.60
CA ASP A 65 -18.95 2.30 -14.84
C ASP A 65 -18.09 3.57 -14.68
N SER A 66 -18.51 4.52 -13.83
CA SER A 66 -17.76 5.75 -13.61
C SER A 66 -16.44 5.46 -12.89
N PHE A 67 -16.45 4.56 -11.91
CA PHE A 67 -15.24 4.14 -11.21
C PHE A 67 -14.29 3.40 -12.17
N THR A 68 -14.80 2.42 -12.91
CA THR A 68 -13.99 1.62 -13.84
C THR A 68 -13.36 2.50 -14.93
N ARG A 69 -14.11 3.45 -15.50
CA ARG A 69 -13.56 4.41 -16.47
C ARG A 69 -12.50 5.32 -15.85
N ALA A 70 -12.73 5.83 -14.64
CA ALA A 70 -11.76 6.67 -13.93
C ALA A 70 -10.47 5.90 -13.60
N LEU A 71 -10.60 4.63 -13.20
CA LEU A 71 -9.47 3.74 -12.95
C LEU A 71 -8.65 3.51 -14.22
N ILE A 72 -9.30 3.18 -15.34
CA ILE A 72 -8.63 2.97 -16.63
C ILE A 72 -7.91 4.25 -17.08
N ASN A 73 -8.56 5.42 -16.98
CA ASN A 73 -7.94 6.69 -17.32
C ASN A 73 -6.69 6.96 -16.46
N SER A 74 -6.80 6.75 -15.14
CA SER A 74 -5.68 6.94 -14.21
C SER A 74 -4.50 6.03 -14.50
N ILE A 75 -4.75 4.75 -14.79
CA ILE A 75 -3.71 3.79 -15.19
C ILE A 75 -3.06 4.23 -16.51
N GLY A 76 -3.86 4.66 -17.49
CA GLY A 76 -3.36 5.17 -18.77
C GLY A 76 -2.42 6.35 -18.60
N ILE A 77 -2.83 7.37 -17.82
CA ILE A 77 -2.01 8.55 -17.55
C ILE A 77 -0.73 8.17 -16.79
N CYS A 78 -0.84 7.33 -15.76
CA CYS A 78 0.29 6.87 -14.96
C CYS A 78 1.36 6.19 -15.83
N LEU A 79 0.94 5.29 -16.73
CA LEU A 79 1.85 4.58 -17.63
C LEU A 79 2.50 5.51 -18.66
N ILE A 80 1.73 6.38 -19.30
CA ILE A 80 2.25 7.34 -20.27
C ILE A 80 3.26 8.27 -19.59
N SER A 81 2.91 8.81 -18.42
CA SER A 81 3.79 9.70 -17.66
C SER A 81 5.08 9.00 -17.23
N THR A 82 4.98 7.77 -16.71
CA THR A 82 6.14 7.00 -16.27
C THR A 82 7.07 6.69 -17.45
N PHE A 83 6.50 6.29 -18.58
CA PHE A 83 7.26 6.00 -19.79
C PHE A 83 8.03 7.23 -20.30
N ILE A 84 7.35 8.37 -20.44
CA ILE A 84 7.98 9.63 -20.87
C ILE A 84 9.08 10.03 -19.88
N ALA A 85 8.81 9.95 -18.57
CA ALA A 85 9.77 10.29 -17.53
C ALA A 85 11.03 9.41 -17.59
N ILE A 86 10.88 8.10 -17.82
CA ILE A 86 12.02 7.19 -17.99
C ILE A 86 12.81 7.54 -19.25
N VAL A 87 12.15 7.75 -20.40
CA VAL A 87 12.84 8.08 -21.65
C VAL A 87 13.64 9.38 -21.52
N VAL A 88 13.00 10.45 -21.05
CA VAL A 88 13.67 11.75 -20.89
C VAL A 88 14.74 11.69 -19.80
N GLY A 89 14.44 11.06 -18.66
CA GLY A 89 15.35 10.95 -17.53
C GLY A 89 16.61 10.15 -17.85
N THR A 90 16.48 9.03 -18.58
CA THR A 90 17.63 8.22 -19.01
C THR A 90 18.50 8.91 -20.05
N MET A 91 17.94 9.78 -20.91
CA MET A 91 18.73 10.59 -21.86
C MET A 91 19.43 11.77 -21.19
N ALA A 92 18.94 12.23 -20.05
CA ALA A 92 19.49 13.36 -19.29
C ALA A 92 20.51 12.95 -18.20
N ALA A 93 20.45 11.70 -17.72
CA ALA A 93 21.37 11.12 -16.75
C ALA A 93 22.70 10.70 -17.39
#